data_AF-A0A7S0C5L3-F1
#
_entry.id   AF-A0A7S0C5L3-F1
#
_cell.length_a   1.000
_cell.length_b   1.000
_cell.length_c   1.000
_cell.angle_alpha   90.00
_cell.angle_beta   90.00
_cell.angle_gamma   90.00
#
_symmetry.space_group_name_H-M   'P 1'
#
loop_
_entity.id
_entity.type
_entity.pdbx_description
1 polymer ?
#
loop_
_entity_poly.entity_id
_entity_poly.type
_entity_poly.pdbx_seq_one_letter_code
_entity_poly.pdbx_strand_id
1 'polypeptide(L)'
;QGKNDSPVTVTTEQCNRVLQSLQQNAAVRGAAKRATLILHKMMAAQSKNTLPLANNESFALVIYCWQKSDDKSHARNAEAVLNLWSECSKTQTDTHTTTVTVTDE
;
A
#
# COMPACT_ATOMS: atom_id res chain seq x y z
N GLN A 1 -11.99 -14.47 -34.63
CA GLN A 1 -11.26 -14.81 -33.39
C GLN A 1 -10.19 -13.76 -33.15
N GLY A 2 -10.23 -13.06 -32.03
CA GLY A 2 -9.20 -12.10 -31.63
C GLY A 2 -9.33 -11.85 -30.15
N LYS A 3 -8.92 -12.82 -29.32
CA LYS A 3 -8.71 -12.57 -27.90
C LYS A 3 -7.49 -11.67 -27.81
N ASN A 4 -7.73 -10.37 -27.64
CA ASN A 4 -6.73 -9.46 -27.08
C ASN A 4 -6.47 -9.93 -25.65
N ASP A 5 -5.55 -10.89 -25.50
CA ASP A 5 -4.95 -11.21 -24.20
C ASP A 5 -3.93 -10.13 -23.88
N SER A 6 -4.40 -8.88 -23.73
CA SER A 6 -3.62 -7.86 -23.05
C SER A 6 -3.30 -8.42 -21.66
N PRO A 7 -2.03 -8.42 -21.21
CA PRO A 7 -1.71 -8.90 -19.88
C PRO A 7 -2.57 -8.11 -18.90
N VAL A 8 -3.45 -8.81 -18.17
CA VAL A 8 -4.34 -8.19 -17.18
C VAL A 8 -3.45 -7.62 -16.09
N THR A 9 -3.16 -6.33 -16.20
CA THR A 9 -2.33 -5.61 -15.22
C THR A 9 -3.19 -5.34 -13.99
N VAL A 10 -2.76 -5.83 -12.85
CA VAL A 10 -3.44 -5.58 -11.58
C VAL A 10 -3.35 -4.08 -11.25
N THR A 11 -4.49 -3.45 -10.94
CA THR A 11 -4.56 -2.02 -10.59
C THR A 11 -4.57 -1.79 -9.08
N THR A 12 -4.19 -0.59 -8.62
CA THR A 12 -4.18 -0.24 -7.19
C THR A 12 -5.57 -0.45 -6.58
N GLU A 13 -6.63 -0.13 -7.31
CA GLU A 13 -8.01 -0.35 -6.91
C GLU A 13 -8.33 -1.84 -6.67
N GLN A 14 -7.83 -2.72 -7.54
CA GLN A 14 -8.05 -4.16 -7.37
C GLN A 14 -7.33 -4.67 -6.13
N CYS A 15 -6.11 -4.19 -5.84
CA CYS A 15 -5.44 -4.47 -4.58
C CYS A 15 -6.22 -3.92 -3.37
N ASN A 16 -6.72 -2.69 -3.46
CA ASN A 16 -7.49 -2.05 -2.39
C ASN A 16 -8.80 -2.81 -2.11
N ARG A 17 -9.48 -3.35 -3.13
CA ARG A 17 -10.65 -4.23 -2.93
C ARG A 17 -10.31 -5.48 -2.12
N VAL A 18 -9.16 -6.09 -2.37
CA VAL A 18 -8.70 -7.26 -1.58
C VAL A 18 -8.37 -6.83 -0.15
N LEU A 19 -7.67 -5.71 0.04
CA LEU A 19 -7.38 -5.15 1.36
C LEU A 19 -8.67 -4.81 2.14
N GLN A 20 -9.67 -4.26 1.46
CA GLN A 20 -10.99 -3.95 2.02
C GLN A 20 -11.71 -5.22 2.44
N SER A 21 -11.70 -6.28 1.63
CA SER A 21 -12.27 -7.57 1.99
C SER A 21 -11.59 -8.17 3.24
N LEU A 22 -10.26 -8.08 3.34
CA LEU A 22 -9.50 -8.50 4.53
C LEU A 22 -9.82 -7.65 5.76
N GLN A 23 -10.02 -6.35 5.59
CA GLN A 23 -10.41 -5.42 6.65
C GLN A 23 -11.83 -5.69 7.16
N GLN A 24 -12.77 -6.01 6.28
CA GLN A 24 -14.13 -6.42 6.66
C GLN A 24 -14.13 -7.75 7.44
N ASN A 25 -13.19 -8.64 7.11
CA ASN A 25 -13.03 -9.95 7.74
C ASN A 25 -11.83 -9.99 8.70
N ALA A 26 -11.49 -8.88 9.35
CA ALA A 26 -10.29 -8.75 10.18
C ALA A 26 -10.26 -9.71 11.38
N ALA A 27 -11.42 -10.19 11.82
CA ALA A 27 -11.55 -11.23 12.85
C ALA A 27 -11.01 -12.60 12.40
N VAL A 28 -10.91 -12.84 11.08
CA VAL A 28 -10.33 -14.08 10.55
C VAL A 28 -8.84 -14.12 10.90
N ARG A 29 -8.42 -15.21 11.54
CA ARG A 29 -7.02 -15.41 11.94
C ARG A 29 -6.07 -15.17 10.77
N GLY A 30 -5.18 -14.19 10.92
CA GLY A 30 -4.18 -13.86 9.92
C GLY A 30 -4.65 -12.93 8.81
N ALA A 31 -5.89 -12.42 8.81
CA ALA A 31 -6.36 -11.43 7.85
C ALA A 31 -5.46 -10.19 7.81
N ALA A 32 -5.11 -9.64 8.98
CA ALA A 32 -4.22 -8.48 9.09
C ALA A 32 -2.78 -8.77 8.61
N LYS A 33 -2.26 -9.98 8.85
CA LYS A 33 -0.97 -10.42 8.33
C LYS A 33 -0.98 -10.54 6.80
N ARG A 34 -2.06 -11.06 6.23
CA ARG A 34 -2.27 -11.12 4.77
C ARG A 34 -2.40 -9.73 4.16
N ALA A 35 -3.10 -8.81 4.83
CA ALA A 35 -3.24 -7.42 4.39
C ALA A 35 -1.88 -6.71 4.35
N THR A 36 -1.07 -6.89 5.40
CA THR A 36 0.31 -6.37 5.48
C THR A 36 1.20 -6.95 4.39
N LEU A 37 1.09 -8.26 4.11
CA LEU A 37 1.83 -8.90 3.02
C LEU A 37 1.50 -8.30 1.65
N ILE A 38 0.23 -8.00 1.37
CA ILE A 38 -0.18 -7.37 0.12
C ILE A 38 0.43 -5.97 0.01
N LEU A 39 0.35 -5.17 1.09
CA LEU A 39 0.94 -3.84 1.13
C LEU A 39 2.45 -3.88 0.87
N HIS A 40 3.19 -4.79 1.52
CA HIS A 40 4.61 -4.97 1.26
C HIS A 40 4.91 -5.36 -0.19
N LYS A 41 4.07 -6.18 -0.82
CA LYS A 41 4.23 -6.53 -2.24
C LYS A 41 3.99 -5.33 -3.15
N MET A 42 3.01 -4.48 -2.84
CA MET A 42 2.76 -3.23 -3.59
C MET A 42 3.92 -2.24 -3.46
N MET A 43 4.54 -2.17 -2.27
CA MET A 43 5.72 -1.33 -2.03
C MET A 43 6.97 -1.89 -2.71
N ALA A 44 7.22 -3.20 -2.59
CA ALA A 44 8.36 -3.85 -3.23
C ALA A 44 8.26 -3.82 -4.76
N ALA A 45 7.06 -3.67 -5.32
CA ALA A 45 6.87 -3.55 -6.76
C ALA A 45 7.45 -2.27 -7.36
N GLN A 46 7.80 -1.27 -6.54
CA GLN A 46 8.63 -0.14 -6.99
C GLN A 46 9.98 -0.62 -7.57
N SER A 47 10.48 -1.78 -7.13
CA SER A 47 11.73 -2.39 -7.63
C SER A 47 11.54 -3.50 -8.67
N LYS A 48 10.35 -4.12 -8.75
CA LYS A 48 10.10 -5.34 -9.57
C LYS A 48 8.95 -5.23 -10.58
N ASN A 49 8.22 -4.12 -10.59
CA ASN A 49 7.11 -3.80 -11.50
C ASN A 49 5.99 -4.87 -11.61
N THR A 50 5.78 -5.66 -10.54
CA THR A 50 4.80 -6.78 -10.54
C THR A 50 3.43 -6.40 -10.00
N LEU A 51 3.35 -5.35 -9.19
CA LEU A 51 2.12 -4.82 -8.61
C LEU A 51 2.15 -3.28 -8.72
N PRO A 52 0.99 -2.64 -8.68
CA PRO A 52 0.92 -1.19 -8.68
C PRO A 52 1.36 -0.65 -7.31
N LEU A 53 1.82 0.61 -7.29
CA LEU A 53 2.25 1.28 -6.08
C LEU A 53 1.08 1.41 -5.08
N ALA A 54 1.41 1.24 -3.80
CA ALA A 54 0.49 1.49 -2.70
C ALA A 54 0.15 2.98 -2.63
N ASN A 55 -1.12 3.29 -2.35
CA ASN A 55 -1.58 4.65 -2.12
C ASN A 55 -2.05 4.83 -0.65
N ASN A 56 -2.45 6.05 -0.29
CA ASN A 56 -2.93 6.39 1.05
C ASN A 56 -4.07 5.45 1.52
N GLU A 57 -4.96 5.04 0.60
CA GLU A 57 -6.04 4.11 0.91
C GLU A 57 -5.50 2.72 1.26
N SER A 58 -4.50 2.21 0.53
CA SER A 58 -3.86 0.92 0.84
C SER A 58 -3.32 0.87 2.28
N PHE A 59 -2.66 1.94 2.73
CA PHE A 59 -2.15 2.04 4.10
C PHE A 59 -3.29 2.09 5.13
N ALA A 60 -4.29 2.95 4.90
CA ALA A 60 -5.44 3.09 5.80
C ALA A 60 -6.19 1.77 5.99
N LEU A 61 -6.41 1.01 4.90
CA LEU A 61 -7.09 -0.29 4.96
C LEU A 61 -6.33 -1.30 5.83
N VAL A 62 -5.00 -1.34 5.74
CA VAL A 62 -4.18 -2.25 6.55
C VAL A 62 -4.18 -1.84 8.02
N ILE A 63 -4.11 -0.53 8.32
CA ILE A 63 -4.20 -0.01 9.70
C ILE A 63 -5.56 -0.40 10.32
N TYR A 64 -6.66 -0.17 9.60
CA TYR A 64 -7.99 -0.58 10.06
C TYR A 64 -8.14 -2.09 10.19
N CYS A 65 -7.49 -2.87 9.32
CA CYS A 65 -7.47 -4.33 9.42
C CYS A 65 -6.75 -4.79 10.69
N TRP A 66 -5.61 -4.19 11.04
CA TRP A 66 -4.94 -4.45 12.32
C TRP A 66 -5.81 -4.04 13.50
N GLN A 67 -6.37 -2.82 13.50
CA GLN A 67 -7.22 -2.32 14.58
C GLN A 67 -8.39 -3.26 14.93
N LYS A 68 -8.96 -3.93 13.92
CA LYS A 68 -10.08 -4.86 14.07
C LYS A 68 -9.66 -6.32 14.29
N SER A 69 -8.36 -6.61 14.26
CA SER A 69 -7.87 -7.98 14.42
C SER A 69 -7.81 -8.37 15.89
N ASP A 70 -8.05 -9.64 16.18
CA ASP A 70 -7.94 -10.23 17.52
C ASP A 70 -6.49 -10.65 17.88
N ASP A 71 -5.49 -10.27 17.06
CA ASP A 71 -4.08 -10.56 17.35
C ASP A 71 -3.58 -9.64 18.47
N LYS A 72 -2.98 -10.20 19.53
CA LYS A 72 -2.43 -9.42 20.67
C LYS A 72 -1.43 -8.32 20.26
N SER A 73 -0.80 -8.46 19.10
CA SER A 73 0.15 -7.49 18.55
C SER A 73 -0.51 -6.41 17.67
N HIS A 74 -1.84 -6.36 17.61
CA HIS A 74 -2.59 -5.50 16.68
C HIS A 74 -2.20 -4.02 16.76
N ALA A 75 -2.09 -3.47 17.97
CA ALA A 75 -1.78 -2.04 18.17
C ALA A 75 -0.36 -1.71 17.68
N ARG A 76 0.62 -2.55 18.07
CA ARG A 76 2.01 -2.41 17.64
C ARG A 76 2.16 -2.50 16.12
N ASN A 77 1.44 -3.42 15.47
CA ASN A 77 1.52 -3.57 14.03
C ASN A 77 0.80 -2.44 13.29
N ALA A 78 -0.31 -1.92 13.83
CA ALA A 78 -0.97 -0.74 13.28
C ALA A 78 -0.03 0.49 13.31
N GLU A 79 0.69 0.69 14.42
CA GLU A 79 1.70 1.74 14.55
C GLU A 79 2.86 1.56 13.57
N ALA A 80 3.36 0.33 13.40
CA ALA A 80 4.42 0.05 12.44
C ALA A 80 4.01 0.41 11.00
N VAL A 81 2.76 0.12 10.61
CA VAL A 81 2.23 0.50 9.29
C VAL A 81 2.08 2.02 9.15
N LEU A 82 1.70 2.72 10.22
CA LEU A 82 1.62 4.19 10.23
C LEU A 82 3.00 4.84 10.06
N ASN A 83 4.02 4.33 10.74
CA ASN A 83 5.39 4.82 10.61
C ASN A 83 5.90 4.61 9.17
N LEU A 84 5.64 3.44 8.60
CA LEU A 84 5.97 3.13 7.21
C LEU A 84 5.30 4.11 6.22
N TRP A 85 4.04 4.46 6.46
CA TRP A 85 3.32 5.44 5.63
C TRP A 85 3.97 6.83 5.71
N SER A 86 4.37 7.27 6.90
CA SER A 86 5.07 8.55 7.10
C SER A 86 6.44 8.58 6.41
N GLU A 87 7.16 7.47 6.40
CA GLU A 87 8.45 7.36 5.69
C GLU A 87 8.26 7.45 4.17
N CYS A 88 7.27 6.73 3.62
CA CYS A 88 6.97 6.81 2.19
C CYS A 88 6.48 8.21 1.76
N SER A 89 5.68 8.90 2.56
CA SER A 89 5.17 10.23 2.18
C SER A 89 6.25 11.31 2.14
N LYS A 90 7.28 11.23 3.00
CA LYS A 90 8.44 12.15 2.98
C LYS A 90 9.25 12.02 1.70
N THR A 91 9.41 10.80 1.17
CA THR A 91 10.13 10.60 -0.11
C THR A 91 9.42 11.22 -1.32
N GLN A 92 8.11 11.47 -1.22
CA GLN A 92 7.32 12.07 -2.29
C GLN A 92 7.46 13.61 -2.34
N THR A 93 7.80 14.26 -1.22
CA THR A 93 7.93 15.74 -1.16
C THR A 93 9.29 16.24 -1.64
N ASP A 94 10.35 15.43 -1.51
CA ASP A 94 11.71 15.85 -1.87
C ASP A 94 11.98 15.84 -3.38
N THR A 95 11.12 15.22 -4.19
CA THR A 95 11.29 15.13 -5.65
C THR A 95 10.65 16.27 -6.44
N HIS A 96 9.85 17.15 -5.81
CA HIS A 96 9.13 18.23 -6.51
C HIS A 96 9.70 19.64 -6.31
N THR A 97 10.83 19.82 -5.61
CA THR A 97 11.41 21.14 -5.30
C THR A 97 12.87 21.29 -5.74
N THR A 98 13.22 20.89 -6.96
CA THR A 98 14.51 21.30 -7.57
C THR A 98 14.33 21.63 -9.05
N THR A 99 13.61 22.70 -9.32
CA THR A 99 13.77 23.47 -10.56
C THR A 99 13.49 24.93 -10.28
N VAL A 100 14.17 25.49 -9.27
CA VAL A 100 14.31 26.95 -9.19
C VAL A 100 15.41 27.31 -10.18
N THR A 101 14.97 27.83 -11.31
CA THR A 101 15.76 28.48 -12.34
C THR A 101 16.78 29.42 -11.72
N VAL A 102 18.06 29.06 -11.78
CA VAL A 102 19.15 30.04 -11.68
C VAL A 102 19.20 30.70 -13.05
N THR A 103 18.44 31.78 -13.20
CA THR A 103 18.66 32.77 -14.26
C THR A 103 19.49 33.86 -13.61
N ASP A 104 20.80 33.82 -13.82
CA ASP A 104 21.71 34.91 -13.49
C ASP A 104 21.83 35.77 -14.76
N GLU A 105 21.48 37.05 -14.65
CA GLU A 105 21.54 38.08 -15.69
C GLU A 105 22.98 38.55 -15.97
#